data_AF-A0AAV2Q0S7-F1
#
_entry.id   AF-A0AAV2Q0S7-F1
#
_cell.length_a   1.000
_cell.length_b   1.000
_cell.length_c   1.000
_cell.angle_alpha   90.00
_cell.angle_beta   90.00
_cell.angle_gamma   90.00
#
_symmetry.space_group_name_H-M   'P 1'
#
loop_
_entity.id
_entity.type
_entity.pdbx_description
1 polymer ?
#
loop_
_entity_poly.entity_id
_entity_poly.type
_entity_poly.pdbx_seq_one_letter_code
_entity_poly.pdbx_strand_id
1 'polypeptide(L)'
;FIINLYLLLGVHCTQAQKATGKQIWWDLAQNELAAALNVRRNENVAKNVILFLGDGMGITAATAGRIYKGQQKGLHGEEGYLAWERFPNMGLLKTYNVDRQVPDSAGTATAYLCGVKANIGTLGVGPEVMVEDCGASLQPEHQATSILKW
;
A
#
# COMPACT_ATOMS: atom_id res chain seq x y z
N PHE A 1 34.53 -57.89 -35.79
CA PHE A 1 33.47 -57.92 -34.77
C PHE A 1 33.04 -56.50 -34.49
N ILE A 2 31.78 -56.20 -34.83
CA ILE A 2 31.15 -54.87 -34.80
C ILE A 2 30.93 -54.48 -33.34
N ILE A 3 31.51 -53.37 -32.88
CA ILE A 3 31.12 -52.74 -31.61
C ILE A 3 30.14 -51.63 -31.96
N ASN A 4 28.88 -51.87 -31.59
CA ASN A 4 27.72 -51.05 -31.89
C ASN A 4 27.69 -49.85 -30.93
N LEU A 5 27.83 -48.65 -31.49
CA LEU A 5 27.66 -47.37 -30.84
C LEU A 5 26.15 -47.12 -30.64
N TYR A 6 25.63 -47.32 -29.43
CA TYR A 6 24.29 -46.86 -29.07
C TYR A 6 24.39 -45.52 -28.35
N LEU A 7 24.40 -44.44 -29.13
CA LEU A 7 24.15 -43.10 -28.63
C LEU A 7 22.64 -42.95 -28.40
N LEU A 8 22.18 -43.25 -27.18
CA LEU A 8 20.82 -42.93 -26.73
C LEU A 8 20.71 -41.40 -26.60
N LEU A 9 20.30 -40.74 -27.68
CA LEU A 9 19.79 -39.38 -27.63
C LEU A 9 18.43 -39.39 -26.92
N GLY A 10 18.49 -39.43 -25.58
CA GLY A 10 17.35 -39.10 -24.74
C GLY A 10 17.09 -37.60 -24.87
N VAL A 11 16.28 -37.21 -25.85
CA VAL A 11 15.66 -35.89 -25.91
C VAL A 11 14.67 -35.81 -24.74
N HIS A 12 15.17 -35.49 -23.55
CA HIS A 12 14.33 -34.94 -22.50
C HIS A 12 14.03 -33.50 -22.89
N CYS A 13 13.04 -33.35 -23.76
CA CYS A 13 12.36 -32.09 -23.91
C CYS A 13 11.52 -31.87 -22.64
N THR A 14 12.13 -31.43 -21.56
CA THR A 14 11.41 -30.66 -20.54
C THR A 14 11.17 -29.27 -21.11
N GLN A 15 10.32 -29.19 -22.14
CA GLN A 15 9.62 -27.95 -22.39
C GLN A 15 8.69 -27.78 -21.20
N ALA A 16 9.05 -26.89 -20.27
CA ALA A 16 8.09 -26.31 -19.36
C ALA A 16 6.97 -25.74 -20.23
N GLN A 17 5.86 -26.48 -20.35
CA GLN A 17 4.67 -25.98 -21.01
C GLN A 17 4.29 -24.71 -20.27
N LYS A 18 4.49 -23.57 -20.95
CA LYS A 18 4.01 -22.27 -20.50
C LYS A 18 2.51 -22.49 -20.26
N ALA A 19 2.08 -22.46 -19.00
CA ALA A 19 0.68 -22.66 -18.64
C ALA A 19 -0.17 -21.73 -19.53
N THR A 20 -1.19 -22.24 -20.21
CA THR A 20 -2.04 -21.42 -21.08
C THR A 20 -3.48 -21.43 -20.59
N GLY A 21 -4.16 -20.28 -20.70
CA GLY A 21 -5.57 -20.12 -20.34
C GLY A 21 -5.83 -20.19 -18.83
N LYS A 22 -6.80 -21.01 -18.42
CA LYS A 22 -7.30 -21.11 -17.04
C LYS A 22 -6.23 -21.52 -16.03
N GLN A 23 -5.24 -22.32 -16.44
CA GLN A 23 -4.23 -22.85 -15.52
C GLN A 23 -3.39 -21.74 -14.88
N ILE A 24 -3.03 -20.69 -15.64
CA ILE A 24 -2.29 -19.54 -15.11
C ILE A 24 -3.03 -18.91 -13.92
N TRP A 25 -4.34 -18.70 -14.06
CA TRP A 25 -5.16 -18.08 -13.02
C TRP A 25 -5.28 -18.96 -11.78
N TRP A 26 -5.39 -20.28 -11.98
CA TRP A 26 -5.39 -21.25 -10.88
C TRP A 26 -4.05 -21.26 -10.14
N ASP A 27 -2.95 -21.32 -10.88
CA ASP A 27 -1.60 -21.33 -10.29
C ASP A 27 -1.33 -20.03 -9.52
N LEU A 28 -1.70 -18.87 -10.08
CA LEU A 28 -1.62 -17.58 -9.40
C LEU A 28 -2.45 -17.58 -8.10
N ALA A 29 -3.70 -18.02 -8.16
CA ALA A 29 -4.57 -18.07 -6.99
C ALA A 29 -4.04 -19.02 -5.89
N GLN A 30 -3.53 -20.19 -6.25
CA GLN A 30 -2.93 -21.12 -5.30
C GLN A 30 -1.68 -20.54 -4.65
N ASN A 31 -0.84 -19.84 -5.41
CA ASN A 31 0.35 -19.16 -4.89
C ASN A 31 -0.02 -18.02 -3.92
N GLU A 32 -1.00 -17.17 -4.28
CA GLU A 32 -1.48 -16.09 -3.42
C GLU A 32 -2.12 -16.63 -2.13
N LEU A 33 -2.92 -17.70 -2.22
CA LEU A 33 -3.49 -18.37 -1.04
C LEU A 33 -2.39 -18.94 -0.13
N ALA A 34 -1.42 -19.64 -0.71
CA ALA A 34 -0.29 -20.18 0.04
C ALA A 34 0.52 -19.06 0.72
N ALA A 35 0.72 -17.92 0.04
CA ALA A 35 1.38 -16.76 0.62
C ALA A 35 0.56 -16.18 1.79
N ALA A 36 -0.75 -16.02 1.62
CA ALA A 36 -1.66 -15.49 2.65
C ALA A 36 -1.70 -16.38 3.90
N LEU A 37 -1.76 -17.71 3.73
CA LEU A 37 -1.73 -18.68 4.84
C LEU A 37 -0.41 -18.66 5.63
N ASN A 38 0.68 -18.20 5.01
CA ASN A 38 1.99 -18.09 5.64
C ASN A 38 2.25 -16.73 6.32
N VAL A 39 1.34 -15.77 6.22
CA VAL A 39 1.46 -14.48 6.92
C VAL A 39 1.38 -14.72 8.43
N ARG A 40 2.44 -14.32 9.15
CA ARG A 40 2.49 -14.39 10.62
C ARG A 40 2.31 -13.01 11.23
N ARG A 41 1.45 -12.91 12.24
CA ARG A 41 1.27 -11.67 13.01
C ARG A 41 2.52 -11.41 13.84
N ASN A 42 3.04 -10.18 13.76
CA ASN A 42 4.08 -9.70 14.66
C ASN A 42 3.42 -8.97 15.83
N GLU A 43 3.52 -9.53 17.03
CA GLU A 43 2.94 -8.97 18.25
C GLU A 43 3.99 -8.22 19.12
N ASN A 44 5.24 -8.14 18.64
CA ASN A 44 6.29 -7.40 19.33
C ASN A 44 6.06 -5.88 19.24
N VAL A 45 6.57 -5.15 20.23
CA VAL A 45 6.58 -3.68 20.20
C VAL A 45 7.51 -3.19 19.09
N ALA A 46 7.01 -2.31 18.23
CA ALA A 46 7.78 -1.73 17.13
C ALA A 46 8.85 -0.77 17.67
N LYS A 47 10.12 -1.02 17.33
CA LYS A 47 11.24 -0.10 17.63
C LYS A 47 11.25 1.13 16.73
N ASN A 48 10.82 0.97 15.48
CA ASN A 48 10.83 2.03 14.47
C ASN A 48 9.46 2.10 13.81
N VAL A 49 8.99 3.32 13.53
CA VAL A 49 7.78 3.59 12.77
C VAL A 49 8.18 4.40 11.53
N ILE A 50 7.77 3.93 10.35
CA ILE A 50 7.99 4.62 9.08
C ILE A 50 6.62 4.82 8.43
N LEU A 51 6.24 6.08 8.21
CA LEU A 51 4.99 6.44 7.54
C LEU A 51 5.31 7.01 6.16
N PHE A 52 4.86 6.32 5.11
CA PHE A 52 4.89 6.85 3.74
C PHE A 52 3.55 7.50 3.43
N LEU A 53 3.56 8.80 3.11
CA LEU A 53 2.37 9.56 2.77
C LEU A 53 2.40 9.92 1.28
N GLY A 54 1.45 9.39 0.51
CA GLY A 54 1.17 9.86 -0.84
C GLY A 54 0.06 10.91 -0.78
N ASP A 55 0.43 12.19 -0.77
CA ASP A 55 -0.56 13.28 -0.80
C ASP A 55 -1.38 13.23 -2.10
N GLY A 56 -2.70 13.27 -1.98
CA GLY A 56 -3.64 13.10 -3.10
C GLY A 56 -3.64 11.70 -3.74
N MET A 57 -2.94 10.72 -3.18
CA MET A 57 -2.83 9.38 -3.78
C MET A 57 -4.01 8.47 -3.41
N GLY A 58 -5.14 8.65 -4.10
CA GLY A 58 -6.27 7.72 -4.04
C GLY A 58 -6.00 6.39 -4.75
N ILE A 59 -6.97 5.47 -4.67
CA ILE A 59 -6.90 4.13 -5.30
C ILE A 59 -6.70 4.24 -6.82
N THR A 60 -7.33 5.22 -7.46
CA THR A 60 -7.20 5.49 -8.89
C THR A 60 -5.78 5.92 -9.27
N ALA A 61 -5.19 6.85 -8.51
CA ALA A 61 -3.82 7.30 -8.71
C ALA A 61 -2.81 6.16 -8.49
N ALA A 62 -3.00 5.34 -7.44
CA ALA A 62 -2.17 4.16 -7.21
C ALA A 62 -2.26 3.16 -8.37
N THR A 63 -3.46 2.87 -8.86
CA THR A 63 -3.66 1.97 -10.01
C THR A 63 -3.01 2.51 -11.29
N ALA A 64 -3.17 3.81 -11.57
CA ALA A 64 -2.53 4.44 -12.72
C ALA A 64 -1.00 4.37 -12.61
N GLY A 65 -0.44 4.65 -11.42
CA GLY A 65 1.00 4.55 -11.17
C GLY A 65 1.55 3.12 -11.35
N ARG A 66 0.77 2.11 -10.96
CA ARG A 66 1.11 0.69 -11.15
C ARG A 66 1.19 0.32 -12.63
N ILE A 67 0.18 0.69 -13.41
CA ILE A 67 0.13 0.46 -14.86
C ILE A 67 1.31 1.16 -15.53
N TYR A 68 1.50 2.45 -15.23
CA TYR A 68 2.60 3.23 -15.77
C TYR A 68 3.97 2.59 -15.45
N LYS A 69 4.21 2.17 -14.21
CA LYS A 69 5.44 1.49 -13.80
C LYS A 69 5.68 0.19 -14.59
N GLY A 70 4.63 -0.59 -14.87
CA GLY A 70 4.75 -1.81 -15.68
C GLY A 70 5.08 -1.50 -17.13
N GLN A 71 4.42 -0.50 -17.72
CA GLN A 71 4.69 -0.05 -19.09
C GLN A 71 6.10 0.51 -19.27
N GLN A 72 6.64 1.22 -18.26
CA GLN A 72 8.04 1.66 -18.24
C GLN A 72 9.05 0.49 -18.28
N LYS A 73 8.61 -0.74 -17.95
CA LYS A 73 9.41 -1.97 -18.05
C LYS A 73 9.14 -2.77 -19.32
N GLY A 74 8.33 -2.25 -20.25
CA GLY A 74 7.91 -2.95 -21.46
C GLY A 74 6.88 -4.05 -21.23
N LEU A 75 6.20 -4.03 -20.09
CA LEU A 75 5.10 -4.95 -19.75
C LEU A 75 3.74 -4.31 -20.07
N HIS A 76 2.63 -5.05 -19.90
CA HIS A 76 1.30 -4.52 -20.19
C HIS A 76 0.87 -3.43 -19.19
N GLY A 77 1.19 -3.63 -17.92
CA GLY A 77 0.99 -2.68 -16.81
C GLY A 77 0.17 -3.27 -15.67
N GLU A 78 -0.89 -3.99 -15.99
CA GLU A 78 -1.92 -4.47 -15.07
C GLU A 78 -1.51 -5.69 -14.25
N GLU A 79 -0.47 -6.41 -14.65
CA GLU A 79 0.03 -7.61 -13.98
C GLU A 79 1.01 -7.30 -12.83
N GLY A 80 1.52 -6.07 -12.79
CA GLY A 80 2.53 -5.65 -11.83
C GLY A 80 1.95 -5.22 -10.49
N TYR A 81 2.86 -5.09 -9.51
CA TYR A 81 2.59 -4.54 -8.18
C TYR A 81 3.51 -3.33 -7.89
N LEU A 82 2.98 -2.35 -7.17
CA LEU A 82 3.74 -1.35 -6.42
C LEU A 82 4.33 -1.99 -5.15
N ALA A 83 5.33 -1.35 -4.55
CA ALA A 83 6.06 -1.95 -3.44
C ALA A 83 5.16 -2.24 -2.22
N TRP A 84 4.26 -1.31 -1.91
CA TRP A 84 3.33 -1.43 -0.78
C TRP A 84 2.12 -2.33 -1.05
N GLU A 85 1.80 -2.67 -2.31
CA GLU A 85 0.72 -3.63 -2.61
C GLU A 85 1.10 -5.07 -2.23
N ARG A 86 2.38 -5.31 -1.90
CA ARG A 86 2.85 -6.57 -1.32
C ARG A 86 2.81 -6.58 0.20
N PHE A 87 2.37 -5.50 0.85
CA PHE A 87 2.23 -5.50 2.30
C PHE A 87 1.11 -6.45 2.71
N PRO A 88 1.28 -7.18 3.83
CA PRO A 88 0.34 -8.22 4.24
C PRO A 88 -1.01 -7.69 4.74
N ASN A 89 -1.11 -6.38 4.99
CA ASN A 89 -2.30 -5.75 5.56
C ASN A 89 -2.73 -4.57 4.69
N MET A 90 -4.04 -4.43 4.50
CA MET A 90 -4.67 -3.31 3.81
C MET A 90 -5.89 -2.85 4.60
N GLY A 91 -6.14 -1.55 4.61
CA GLY A 91 -7.32 -0.95 5.24
C GLY A 91 -7.81 0.26 4.44
N LEU A 92 -9.08 0.61 4.63
CA LEU A 92 -9.67 1.81 4.08
C LEU A 92 -9.88 2.85 5.19
N LEU A 93 -9.61 4.12 4.88
CA LEU A 93 -9.71 5.23 5.81
C LEU A 93 -10.82 6.19 5.35
N LYS A 94 -11.65 6.65 6.29
CA LYS A 94 -12.63 7.71 6.05
C LYS A 94 -11.97 9.07 6.29
N THR A 95 -11.70 9.81 5.22
CA THR A 95 -10.80 10.97 5.25
C THR A 95 -11.46 12.32 5.58
N TYR A 96 -12.79 12.39 5.70
CA TYR A 96 -13.51 13.64 5.99
C TYR A 96 -12.91 14.45 7.16
N ASN A 97 -12.81 15.77 7.01
CA ASN A 97 -12.61 16.71 8.11
C ASN A 97 -13.88 16.81 8.94
N VAL A 98 -13.79 17.35 10.16
CA VAL A 98 -14.97 17.47 11.04
C VAL A 98 -16.09 18.30 10.40
N ASP A 99 -15.75 19.34 9.64
CA ASP A 99 -16.67 20.28 9.02
C ASP A 99 -16.81 20.12 7.49
N ARG A 100 -16.06 19.22 6.86
CA ARG A 100 -16.06 19.01 5.38
C ARG A 100 -15.93 17.54 4.99
N GLN A 101 -16.77 17.13 4.04
CA GLN A 101 -16.75 15.76 3.50
C GLN A 101 -15.53 15.51 2.60
N VAL A 102 -15.19 16.49 1.75
CA VAL A 102 -13.95 16.49 0.98
C VAL A 102 -12.90 17.25 1.81
N PRO A 103 -11.85 16.55 2.29
CA PRO A 103 -10.91 17.14 3.22
C PRO A 103 -9.79 17.93 2.53
N ASP A 104 -8.99 18.62 3.33
CA ASP A 104 -7.69 19.18 2.93
C ASP A 104 -6.49 18.45 3.56
N SER A 105 -5.28 18.80 3.14
CA SER A 105 -4.05 18.20 3.66
C SER A 105 -3.81 18.55 5.14
N ALA A 106 -4.20 19.73 5.61
CA ALA A 106 -3.90 20.18 6.98
C ALA A 106 -4.68 19.38 8.03
N GLY A 107 -6.01 19.29 7.91
CA GLY A 107 -6.78 18.58 8.92
C GLY A 107 -6.67 17.06 8.79
N THR A 108 -6.36 16.52 7.60
CA THR A 108 -5.97 15.10 7.48
C THR A 108 -4.64 14.81 8.13
N ALA A 109 -3.64 15.69 8.00
CA ALA A 109 -2.37 15.56 8.73
C ALA A 109 -2.56 15.51 10.24
N THR A 110 -3.43 16.38 10.78
CA THR A 110 -3.79 16.32 12.20
C THR A 110 -4.42 14.97 12.57
N ALA A 111 -5.28 14.42 11.70
CA ALA A 111 -5.91 13.13 11.95
C ALA A 111 -4.90 11.97 12.01
N TYR A 112 -4.06 11.79 10.98
CA TYR A 112 -3.16 10.63 10.93
C TYR A 112 -1.85 10.79 11.73
N LEU A 113 -1.46 12.02 12.10
CA LEU A 113 -0.28 12.26 12.95
C LEU A 113 -0.63 12.44 14.41
N CYS A 114 -1.75 13.09 14.74
CA CYS A 114 -2.11 13.41 16.13
C CYS A 114 -3.28 12.57 16.68
N GLY A 115 -3.94 11.77 15.85
CA GLY A 115 -5.02 10.89 16.27
C GLY A 115 -6.37 11.58 16.52
N VAL A 116 -6.50 12.86 16.14
CA VAL A 116 -7.72 13.66 16.32
C VAL A 116 -8.10 14.31 15.00
N LYS A 117 -9.38 14.21 14.58
CA LYS A 117 -9.85 14.91 13.38
C LYS A 117 -9.98 16.41 13.64
N ALA A 118 -9.60 17.21 12.66
CA ALA A 118 -9.66 18.67 12.72
C ALA A 118 -10.60 19.24 11.64
N ASN A 119 -10.88 20.54 11.76
CA ASN A 119 -11.56 21.31 10.72
C ASN A 119 -10.66 21.48 9.48
N ILE A 120 -11.26 21.81 8.35
CA ILE A 120 -10.50 22.11 7.12
C ILE A 120 -9.58 23.33 7.35
N GLY A 121 -8.35 23.27 6.84
CA GLY A 121 -7.40 24.38 6.93
C GLY A 121 -6.75 24.59 8.30
N THR A 122 -7.01 23.71 9.28
CA THR A 122 -6.35 23.76 10.59
C THR A 122 -5.35 22.61 10.75
N LEU A 123 -4.26 22.86 11.48
CA LEU A 123 -3.15 21.92 11.64
C LEU A 123 -2.72 21.83 13.11
N GLY A 124 -2.60 20.62 13.64
CA GLY A 124 -2.07 20.39 14.99
C GLY A 124 -3.00 20.87 16.10
N VAL A 125 -4.30 21.02 15.80
CA VAL A 125 -5.33 21.48 16.75
C VAL A 125 -6.61 20.66 16.59
N GLY A 126 -7.41 20.61 17.66
CA GLY A 126 -8.72 19.96 17.68
C GLY A 126 -9.79 20.72 16.89
N PRO A 127 -11.00 20.14 16.79
CA PRO A 127 -12.13 20.74 16.06
C PRO A 127 -12.71 22.00 16.73
N GLU A 128 -12.27 22.35 17.93
CA GLU A 128 -12.63 23.57 18.65
C GLU A 128 -12.03 24.82 17.98
N VAL A 129 -10.97 24.66 17.17
CA VAL A 129 -10.29 25.75 16.49
C VAL A 129 -10.85 25.92 15.08
N MET A 130 -11.31 27.15 14.80
CA MET A 130 -11.73 27.56 13.47
C MET A 130 -10.52 28.04 12.65
N VAL A 131 -10.63 27.95 11.32
CA VAL A 131 -9.62 28.51 10.42
C VAL A 131 -9.44 30.01 10.72
N GLU A 132 -8.18 30.46 10.74
CA GLU A 132 -7.78 31.85 11.05
C GLU A 132 -8.03 32.32 12.51
N ASP A 133 -8.47 31.46 13.43
CA ASP A 133 -8.61 31.80 14.85
C ASP A 133 -7.29 31.59 15.62
N CYS A 134 -6.43 32.61 15.57
CA CYS A 134 -5.17 32.62 16.32
C CYS A 134 -5.39 32.44 17.83
N GLY A 135 -6.39 33.13 18.41
CA GLY A 135 -6.64 33.11 19.85
C GLY A 135 -7.00 31.71 20.37
N ALA A 136 -7.86 30.99 19.65
CA ALA A 136 -8.23 29.63 20.00
C ALA A 136 -7.07 28.65 19.80
N SER A 137 -6.24 28.82 18.76
CA SER A 137 -5.09 27.94 18.48
C SER A 137 -3.99 27.98 19.55
N LEU A 138 -3.89 29.09 20.29
CA LEU A 138 -2.89 29.26 21.35
C LEU A 138 -3.29 28.56 22.66
N GLN A 139 -4.54 28.13 22.79
CA GLN A 139 -5.02 27.45 23.99
C GLN A 139 -4.45 26.02 24.06
N PRO A 140 -3.72 25.64 25.13
CA PRO A 140 -3.08 24.33 25.24
C PRO A 140 -4.05 23.15 25.11
N GLU A 141 -5.28 23.30 25.60
CA GLU A 141 -6.34 22.29 25.53
C GLU A 141 -6.80 21.98 24.10
N HIS A 142 -6.59 22.90 23.15
CA HIS A 142 -6.95 22.72 21.75
C HIS A 142 -5.80 22.15 20.93
N GLN A 143 -4.58 22.04 21.48
CA GLN A 143 -3.41 21.57 20.73
C GLN A 143 -3.37 20.04 20.67
N ALA A 144 -3.17 19.50 19.47
CA ALA A 144 -3.06 18.07 19.23
C ALA A 144 -1.58 17.66 19.08
N THR A 145 -1.11 16.76 19.95
CA THR A 145 0.29 16.30 19.92
C THR A 145 0.50 15.17 18.90
N SER A 146 1.46 15.35 17.99
CA SER A 146 1.76 14.36 16.95
C SER A 146 2.58 13.18 17.46
N ILE A 147 2.47 12.02 16.79
CA ILE A 147 3.24 10.79 17.01
C ILE A 147 4.76 11.02 17.03
N LEU A 148 5.25 12.08 16.39
CA LEU A 148 6.68 12.43 16.37
C LEU A 148 7.19 12.97 17.71
N LYS A 149 6.30 13.37 18.61
CA LYS A 149 6.64 13.88 19.95
C LYS A 149 6.54 12.82 21.05
N TRP A 150 5.83 11.70 20.82
CA TRP A 150 5.66 10.61 21.78
C TRP A 150 6.89 9.70 21.81
#